data_AF-A0A8T7D2M7-F1
#
_entry.id   AF-A0A8T7D2M7-F1
#
_cell.length_a   1.000
_cell.length_b   1.000
_cell.length_c   1.000
_cell.angle_alpha   90.00
_cell.angle_beta   90.00
_cell.angle_gamma   90.00
#
_symmetry.space_group_name_H-M   'P 1'
#
loop_
_entity.id
_entity.type
_entity.pdbx_description
1 polymer ?
#
loop_
_entity_poly.entity_id
_entity_poly.type
_entity_poly.pdbx_seq_one_letter_code
_entity_poly.pdbx_strand_id
1 'polypeptide(L)'
;MGQVQPFKIILSSLLFCMTGPVYAGAYIFAGEDVNGADTYVDVVTHPSTYTGSGGTVTVRVCIDPASPNATDMAFSVQNNIAVYNQLAPTTANVKQGGDNNIPQGQLDFESVALHEIGHCLGMAHINAASESGLTASQQNYTRATDGVDDAFDLNAGADGVIGSSDDIRGDDVNLLWFRTSNNDPFTIDTVVDSTTYSRNLSDLPPGHSYAANADRAVSTLLGYAKTEAVMQQGTFSDEAQRTLGHDDVATLRYAASGIDERDSGGPGNRYSRDNYTIVLEYGGISDSGCDISMSITSTPSLAFCEVSGTFIGADHARITTASIQFGDAYNWFFNTDNTAPQMALIGNQYLDEGENLVLQISASDAEADDLSYSISGLPAYASFVDNADNTATLTLAPALGDASMNSITVTVSDDGVPVFSDSETFDVEVIALDTDSDGISDFEEITIYFTLPDNADSDGDYIGDGEEVNNGSDPLDPLSWPNYADGDLAPLGSPDGLINAADYLIAQRIAIGDLAATSLELSHGDLYPAGAPDGIINTSDLILLLKLLQQ
;
A
#
# COMPACT_ATOMS: atom_id res chain seq x y z
N MET A 1 -15.89 -64.43 22.24
CA MET A 1 -17.27 -64.80 21.84
C MET A 1 -18.03 -63.49 21.79
N GLY A 2 -18.04 -62.74 20.71
CA GLY A 2 -18.63 -62.99 19.38
C GLY A 2 -19.41 -61.70 19.08
N GLN A 3 -18.80 -60.74 18.36
CA GLN A 3 -19.05 -60.45 16.94
C GLN A 3 -20.42 -59.83 16.68
N VAL A 4 -20.47 -58.63 16.07
CA VAL A 4 -21.09 -58.31 14.75
C VAL A 4 -20.95 -56.78 14.48
N GLN A 5 -20.09 -56.43 13.53
CA GLN A 5 -20.24 -55.33 12.54
C GLN A 5 -21.28 -55.77 11.46
N PRO A 6 -21.80 -54.96 10.51
CA PRO A 6 -22.02 -53.51 10.42
C PRO A 6 -23.49 -53.19 10.02
N PHE A 7 -23.91 -51.92 9.92
CA PHE A 7 -25.18 -51.54 9.27
C PHE A 7 -24.91 -50.72 8.00
N LYS A 8 -25.16 -51.35 6.84
CA LYS A 8 -25.35 -50.69 5.54
C LYS A 8 -26.68 -49.94 5.56
N ILE A 9 -26.68 -48.67 5.12
CA ILE A 9 -27.92 -47.98 4.75
C ILE A 9 -28.05 -47.96 3.22
N ILE A 10 -29.25 -48.34 2.79
CA ILE A 10 -29.70 -48.58 1.43
C ILE A 10 -30.03 -47.24 0.76
N LEU A 11 -29.54 -47.05 -0.47
CA LEU A 11 -29.95 -45.97 -1.37
C LEU A 11 -31.44 -46.08 -1.69
N SER A 12 -32.24 -45.10 -1.26
CA SER A 12 -33.58 -44.87 -1.80
C SER A 12 -33.74 -43.38 -2.09
N SER A 13 -33.86 -43.09 -3.38
CA SER A 13 -34.22 -41.81 -3.97
C SER A 13 -35.38 -41.11 -3.25
N LEU A 14 -35.12 -39.98 -2.60
CA LEU A 14 -36.09 -38.90 -2.40
C LEU A 14 -35.34 -37.60 -2.07
N LEU A 15 -35.71 -36.55 -2.79
CA LEU A 15 -35.30 -35.15 -2.61
C LEU A 15 -35.49 -34.74 -1.13
N PHE A 16 -34.42 -34.52 -0.39
CA PHE A 16 -34.47 -33.91 0.95
C PHE A 16 -33.25 -33.01 1.18
N CYS A 17 -33.55 -31.73 1.40
CA CYS A 17 -32.67 -30.71 1.93
C CYS A 17 -32.26 -31.15 3.35
N MET A 18 -30.95 -31.35 3.59
CA MET A 18 -30.41 -31.65 4.91
C MET A 18 -29.78 -30.38 5.46
N THR A 19 -30.41 -29.80 6.50
CA THR A 19 -29.82 -28.82 7.41
C THR A 19 -29.41 -29.56 8.68
N GLY A 20 -28.11 -29.66 8.93
CA GLY A 20 -27.54 -30.15 10.18
C GLY A 20 -26.27 -29.34 10.48
N PRO A 21 -25.90 -29.15 11.76
CA PRO A 21 -24.71 -28.40 12.11
C PRO A 21 -23.47 -29.20 11.67
N VAL A 22 -22.61 -28.56 10.87
CA VAL A 22 -21.39 -29.12 10.29
C VAL A 22 -20.20 -28.56 11.06
N TYR A 23 -19.31 -29.43 11.55
CA TYR A 23 -18.08 -29.03 12.25
C TYR A 23 -16.93 -28.82 11.26
N ALA A 24 -16.13 -27.78 11.49
CA ALA A 24 -15.06 -27.33 10.60
C ALA A 24 -13.90 -28.35 10.51
N GLY A 25 -13.47 -28.61 9.27
CA GLY A 25 -12.30 -29.38 8.93
C GLY A 25 -11.75 -28.90 7.59
N ALA A 26 -10.44 -29.10 7.40
CA ALA A 26 -9.64 -29.14 6.17
C ALA A 26 -10.30 -28.45 4.99
N TYR A 27 -9.90 -27.22 4.65
CA TYR A 27 -10.37 -26.42 3.52
C TYR A 27 -11.77 -26.83 3.06
N ILE A 28 -12.80 -26.28 3.72
CA ILE A 28 -14.18 -26.75 3.74
C ILE A 28 -14.51 -27.72 2.57
N PHE A 29 -14.53 -29.00 2.93
CA PHE A 29 -14.94 -30.21 2.21
C PHE A 29 -13.88 -31.18 1.67
N ALA A 30 -12.64 -31.22 2.18
CA ALA A 30 -11.88 -32.47 2.09
C ALA A 30 -12.40 -33.48 3.14
N GLY A 31 -13.52 -34.13 2.81
CA GLY A 31 -13.99 -35.28 3.56
C GLY A 31 -13.02 -36.44 3.37
N GLU A 32 -12.66 -37.10 4.48
CA GLU A 32 -12.40 -38.53 4.44
C GLU A 32 -13.59 -39.20 3.74
N ASP A 33 -13.23 -40.06 2.80
CA ASP A 33 -14.10 -40.68 1.82
C ASP A 33 -15.38 -41.28 2.44
N VAL A 34 -16.55 -40.79 2.00
CA VAL A 34 -17.78 -41.59 2.08
C VAL A 34 -17.88 -42.45 0.82
N ASN A 35 -17.29 -43.64 0.88
CA ASN A 35 -17.50 -44.83 0.01
C ASN A 35 -16.44 -45.25 -1.04
N GLY A 36 -15.15 -45.02 -0.82
CA GLY A 36 -14.07 -45.63 -1.62
C GLY A 36 -13.84 -44.96 -2.99
N ALA A 37 -14.17 -43.68 -3.14
CA ALA A 37 -13.87 -42.89 -4.32
C ALA A 37 -13.34 -41.51 -3.92
N ASP A 38 -12.03 -41.28 -4.12
CA ASP A 38 -11.23 -40.04 -4.06
C ASP A 38 -11.86 -38.81 -4.75
N THR A 39 -13.09 -38.43 -4.42
CA THR A 39 -13.89 -37.51 -5.25
C THR A 39 -14.06 -36.12 -4.67
N TYR A 40 -13.63 -35.89 -3.43
CA TYR A 40 -13.82 -34.60 -2.75
C TYR A 40 -12.59 -34.10 -1.99
N VAL A 41 -11.40 -34.68 -2.16
CA VAL A 41 -10.20 -34.14 -1.50
C VAL A 41 -9.77 -32.79 -2.09
N ASP A 42 -10.19 -32.44 -3.31
CA ASP A 42 -9.82 -31.24 -4.06
C ASP A 42 -10.98 -30.23 -4.02
N VAL A 43 -11.16 -29.49 -2.92
CA VAL A 43 -12.15 -28.42 -2.87
C VAL A 43 -11.51 -27.09 -2.44
N VAL A 44 -11.62 -26.07 -3.29
CA VAL A 44 -11.29 -24.68 -2.96
C VAL A 44 -12.58 -23.95 -2.60
N THR A 45 -12.54 -23.18 -1.52
CA THR A 45 -13.69 -22.40 -1.08
C THR A 45 -13.49 -20.92 -1.29
N HIS A 46 -14.59 -20.26 -1.59
CA HIS A 46 -14.63 -18.84 -1.89
C HIS A 46 -15.62 -18.10 -0.98
N PRO A 47 -15.36 -16.81 -0.70
CA PRO A 47 -16.27 -16.02 0.12
C PRO A 47 -17.66 -15.86 -0.50
N SER A 48 -18.63 -15.46 0.33
CA SER A 48 -20.05 -15.46 0.00
C SER A 48 -20.46 -14.65 -1.21
N THR A 49 -19.75 -13.55 -1.47
CA THR A 49 -20.06 -12.62 -2.56
C THR A 49 -19.38 -13.00 -3.88
N TYR A 50 -18.50 -14.00 -3.90
CA TYR A 50 -17.80 -14.41 -5.11
C TYR A 50 -18.68 -15.26 -6.04
N THR A 51 -18.93 -14.80 -7.27
CA THR A 51 -19.82 -15.51 -8.21
C THR A 51 -19.09 -16.27 -9.32
N GLY A 52 -17.78 -16.50 -9.20
CA GLY A 52 -16.96 -17.03 -10.30
C GLY A 52 -16.53 -15.96 -11.31
N SER A 53 -16.59 -14.70 -10.89
CA SER A 53 -16.13 -13.54 -11.65
C SER A 53 -15.26 -12.68 -10.74
N GLY A 54 -14.18 -12.17 -11.30
CA GLY A 54 -13.14 -11.47 -10.57
C GLY A 54 -13.53 -10.06 -10.12
N GLY A 55 -12.59 -9.38 -9.48
CA GLY A 55 -12.78 -8.04 -8.90
C GLY A 55 -12.73 -8.06 -7.37
N THR A 56 -13.41 -7.12 -6.72
CA THR A 56 -13.43 -7.05 -5.25
C THR A 56 -14.58 -7.89 -4.69
N VAL A 57 -14.25 -8.81 -3.79
CA VAL A 57 -15.19 -9.66 -3.06
C VAL A 57 -15.22 -9.15 -1.62
N THR A 58 -16.32 -8.49 -1.24
CA THR A 58 -16.49 -7.96 0.10
C THR A 58 -17.12 -9.00 1.03
N VAL A 59 -16.58 -9.15 2.23
CA VAL A 59 -17.11 -10.01 3.30
C VAL A 59 -17.42 -9.14 4.51
N ARG A 60 -18.70 -8.99 4.83
CA ARG A 60 -19.13 -8.19 5.97
C ARG A 60 -19.11 -9.02 7.25
N VAL A 61 -18.30 -8.60 8.22
CA VAL A 61 -18.09 -9.30 9.50
C VAL A 61 -18.78 -8.55 10.62
N CYS A 62 -19.80 -9.16 11.22
CA CYS A 62 -20.60 -8.54 12.29
C CYS A 62 -20.46 -9.26 13.62
N ILE A 63 -20.74 -8.53 14.70
CA ILE A 63 -20.94 -9.08 16.04
C ILE A 63 -22.44 -9.15 16.32
N ASP A 64 -22.93 -10.31 16.75
CA ASP A 64 -24.33 -10.50 17.13
C ASP A 64 -24.68 -9.55 18.30
N PRO A 65 -25.71 -8.68 18.18
CA PRO A 65 -26.16 -7.79 19.25
C PRO A 65 -26.57 -8.51 20.54
N ALA A 66 -26.92 -9.79 20.47
CA ALA A 66 -27.26 -10.61 21.63
C ALA A 66 -26.02 -11.21 22.33
N SER A 67 -24.82 -11.11 21.74
CA SER A 67 -23.59 -11.61 22.32
C SER A 67 -23.28 -10.91 23.65
N PRO A 68 -22.98 -11.63 24.73
CA PRO A 68 -22.24 -11.07 25.86
C PRO A 68 -20.98 -10.37 25.36
N ASN A 69 -20.61 -9.26 26.02
CA ASN A 69 -19.39 -8.52 25.71
C ASN A 69 -19.27 -8.04 24.24
N ALA A 70 -20.39 -7.90 23.50
CA ALA A 70 -20.39 -7.47 22.11
C ALA A 70 -19.60 -6.16 21.86
N THR A 71 -19.68 -5.20 22.79
CA THR A 71 -18.90 -3.95 22.72
C THR A 71 -17.41 -4.19 22.97
N ASP A 72 -17.04 -5.10 23.87
CA ASP A 72 -15.64 -5.41 24.15
C ASP A 72 -14.99 -6.19 22.98
N MET A 73 -15.79 -6.96 22.23
CA MET A 73 -15.33 -7.68 21.03
C MET A 73 -15.02 -6.74 19.86
N ALA A 74 -15.69 -5.59 19.76
CA ALA A 74 -15.68 -4.71 18.58
C ALA A 74 -14.25 -4.37 18.12
N PHE A 75 -13.43 -3.92 19.06
CA PHE A 75 -12.06 -3.50 18.80
C PHE A 75 -11.21 -4.62 18.19
N SER A 76 -11.17 -5.78 18.84
CA SER A 76 -10.42 -6.94 18.31
C SER A 76 -10.92 -7.41 16.95
N VAL A 77 -12.20 -7.27 16.64
CA VAL A 77 -12.75 -7.63 15.33
C VAL A 77 -12.29 -6.66 14.24
N GLN A 78 -12.26 -5.37 14.54
CA GLN A 78 -11.71 -4.34 13.66
C GLN A 78 -10.22 -4.61 13.36
N ASN A 79 -9.42 -4.89 14.39
CA ASN A 79 -8.01 -5.30 14.23
C ASN A 79 -7.87 -6.54 13.33
N ASN A 80 -8.70 -7.56 13.52
CA ASN A 80 -8.63 -8.75 12.68
C ASN A 80 -8.98 -8.45 11.21
N ILE A 81 -9.97 -7.59 10.98
CA ILE A 81 -10.34 -7.12 9.64
C ILE A 81 -9.17 -6.37 8.99
N ALA A 82 -8.47 -5.52 9.75
CA ALA A 82 -7.24 -4.86 9.34
C ALA A 82 -6.22 -5.84 8.76
N VAL A 83 -5.93 -6.86 9.56
CA VAL A 83 -4.90 -7.86 9.31
C VAL A 83 -5.25 -8.66 8.05
N TYR A 84 -6.51 -9.05 7.90
CA TYR A 84 -6.99 -9.70 6.69
C TYR A 84 -7.02 -8.79 5.46
N ASN A 85 -7.28 -7.49 5.60
CA ASN A 85 -7.26 -6.56 4.47
C ASN A 85 -5.84 -6.22 4.00
N GLN A 86 -4.86 -6.22 4.92
CA GLN A 86 -3.46 -6.03 4.56
C GLN A 86 -2.88 -7.23 3.81
N LEU A 87 -3.32 -8.46 4.14
CA LEU A 87 -2.77 -9.73 3.61
C LEU A 87 -1.23 -9.74 3.59
N ALA A 88 -0.63 -9.17 4.64
CA ALA A 88 0.82 -9.05 4.80
C ALA A 88 1.31 -10.16 5.74
N PRO A 89 2.15 -11.09 5.26
CA PRO A 89 2.65 -12.14 6.11
C PRO A 89 3.74 -11.61 7.04
N THR A 90 3.77 -12.13 8.26
CA THR A 90 4.70 -11.70 9.31
C THR A 90 5.56 -12.85 9.84
N THR A 91 6.61 -12.51 10.58
CA THR A 91 7.40 -13.45 11.39
C THR A 91 7.43 -12.95 12.83
N ALA A 92 7.78 -13.82 13.79
CA ALA A 92 7.69 -13.50 15.22
C ALA A 92 6.29 -13.07 15.66
N ASN A 93 5.28 -13.71 15.07
CA ASN A 93 3.88 -13.41 15.33
C ASN A 93 3.34 -14.06 16.61
N VAL A 94 4.07 -14.98 17.24
CA VAL A 94 3.70 -15.57 18.53
C VAL A 94 4.41 -14.85 19.68
N LYS A 95 3.62 -14.19 20.55
CA LYS A 95 4.11 -13.41 21.70
C LYS A 95 3.54 -13.93 23.01
N GLN A 96 4.36 -14.04 24.05
CA GLN A 96 3.97 -14.54 25.37
C GLN A 96 4.63 -13.75 26.50
N GLY A 97 4.00 -13.66 27.66
CA GLY A 97 4.56 -13.03 28.84
C GLY A 97 4.79 -11.54 28.64
N GLY A 98 6.00 -11.06 28.97
CA GLY A 98 6.32 -9.62 28.85
C GLY A 98 6.33 -9.06 27.42
N ASP A 99 6.18 -9.92 26.41
CA ASP A 99 6.15 -9.54 24.99
C ASP A 99 4.73 -9.23 24.50
N ASN A 100 3.68 -9.37 25.34
CA ASN A 100 2.29 -9.05 25.02
C ASN A 100 1.61 -8.25 26.17
N ASN A 101 0.34 -7.88 25.97
CA ASN A 101 -0.48 -7.15 26.94
C ASN A 101 -1.50 -8.03 27.70
N ILE A 102 -1.45 -9.35 27.52
CA ILE A 102 -2.46 -10.29 28.02
C ILE A 102 -2.16 -10.66 29.48
N PRO A 103 -3.12 -10.49 30.41
CA PRO A 103 -2.92 -10.93 31.77
C PRO A 103 -2.76 -12.45 31.87
N GLN A 104 -1.89 -12.91 32.77
CA GLN A 104 -1.67 -14.34 33.01
C GLN A 104 -2.98 -15.09 33.29
N GLY A 105 -3.22 -16.18 32.53
CA GLY A 105 -4.42 -17.02 32.67
C GLY A 105 -5.65 -16.52 31.91
N GLN A 106 -5.50 -15.49 31.06
CA GLN A 106 -6.50 -15.11 30.06
C GLN A 106 -6.14 -15.65 28.67
N LEU A 107 -7.16 -15.85 27.84
CA LEU A 107 -7.03 -16.19 26.43
C LEU A 107 -7.31 -14.94 25.59
N ASP A 108 -6.48 -14.69 24.60
CA ASP A 108 -6.64 -13.53 23.71
C ASP A 108 -7.82 -13.74 22.76
N PHE A 109 -8.87 -12.95 22.93
CA PHE A 109 -10.03 -13.01 22.04
C PHE A 109 -9.63 -12.67 20.60
N GLU A 110 -8.77 -11.66 20.40
CA GLU A 110 -8.34 -11.22 19.07
C GLU A 110 -7.67 -12.35 18.28
N SER A 111 -6.70 -13.04 18.89
CA SER A 111 -6.00 -14.18 18.25
C SER A 111 -6.95 -15.32 17.88
N VAL A 112 -7.89 -15.67 18.78
CA VAL A 112 -8.86 -16.74 18.49
C VAL A 112 -9.88 -16.29 17.43
N ALA A 113 -10.32 -15.04 17.48
CA ALA A 113 -11.22 -14.49 16.46
C ALA A 113 -10.54 -14.39 15.09
N LEU A 114 -9.24 -14.08 15.03
CA LEU A 114 -8.45 -14.10 13.79
C LEU A 114 -8.50 -15.50 13.18
N HIS A 115 -8.22 -16.53 13.98
CA HIS A 115 -8.30 -17.92 13.57
C HIS A 115 -9.68 -18.33 13.03
N GLU A 116 -10.75 -18.00 13.76
CA GLU A 116 -12.10 -18.39 13.35
C GLU A 116 -12.59 -17.63 12.12
N ILE A 117 -12.17 -16.38 11.91
CA ILE A 117 -12.41 -15.67 10.65
C ILE A 117 -11.73 -16.43 9.50
N GLY A 118 -10.52 -16.95 9.71
CA GLY A 118 -9.84 -17.81 8.75
C GLY A 118 -10.69 -19.01 8.34
N HIS A 119 -11.26 -19.73 9.29
CA HIS A 119 -12.22 -20.81 9.00
C HIS A 119 -13.44 -20.32 8.23
N CYS A 120 -14.02 -19.18 8.61
CA CYS A 120 -15.16 -18.59 7.91
C CYS A 120 -14.83 -18.06 6.50
N LEU A 121 -13.56 -17.84 6.20
CA LEU A 121 -13.05 -17.53 4.86
C LEU A 121 -12.67 -18.78 4.06
N GLY A 122 -12.74 -19.97 4.68
CA GLY A 122 -12.47 -21.24 4.03
C GLY A 122 -11.14 -21.90 4.36
N MET A 123 -10.34 -21.31 5.25
CA MET A 123 -9.08 -21.88 5.69
C MET A 123 -9.31 -23.04 6.66
N ALA A 124 -8.33 -23.93 6.80
CA ALA A 124 -8.39 -24.95 7.83
C ALA A 124 -7.05 -25.21 8.46
N HIS A 125 -7.08 -26.05 9.50
CA HIS A 125 -5.88 -26.41 10.19
C HIS A 125 -4.85 -27.00 9.24
N ILE A 126 -3.62 -26.54 9.38
CA ILE A 126 -2.45 -27.02 8.64
C ILE A 126 -1.87 -28.30 9.27
N ASN A 127 -2.24 -28.58 10.52
CA ASN A 127 -1.95 -29.80 11.25
C ASN A 127 -3.19 -30.73 11.29
N ALA A 128 -2.96 -31.98 11.70
CA ALA A 128 -4.01 -32.99 11.85
C ALA A 128 -5.09 -32.55 12.84
N ALA A 129 -4.68 -31.79 13.87
CA ALA A 129 -5.54 -31.14 14.85
C ALA A 129 -6.52 -32.11 15.54
N SER A 130 -7.40 -31.58 16.37
CA SER A 130 -8.33 -32.37 17.19
C SER A 130 -9.34 -33.17 16.38
N GLU A 131 -9.69 -32.71 15.17
CA GLU A 131 -10.71 -33.33 14.33
C GLU A 131 -10.24 -34.64 13.68
N SER A 132 -8.93 -34.89 13.59
CA SER A 132 -8.37 -36.18 13.15
C SER A 132 -8.65 -37.34 14.10
N GLY A 133 -9.11 -37.06 15.34
CA GLY A 133 -9.23 -38.06 16.40
C GLY A 133 -7.90 -38.50 17.02
N LEU A 134 -6.77 -37.97 16.53
CA LEU A 134 -5.46 -38.13 17.14
C LEU A 134 -5.36 -37.35 18.47
N THR A 135 -4.35 -37.67 19.29
CA THR A 135 -4.22 -37.06 20.63
C THR A 135 -2.80 -36.55 20.89
N ALA A 136 -2.68 -35.55 21.76
CA ALA A 136 -1.41 -34.98 22.19
C ALA A 136 -0.55 -34.55 20.98
N SER A 137 0.75 -34.85 20.99
CA SER A 137 1.68 -34.43 19.94
C SER A 137 1.37 -35.01 18.55
N GLN A 138 0.54 -36.05 18.46
CA GLN A 138 0.13 -36.62 17.18
C GLN A 138 -0.73 -35.64 16.36
N GLN A 139 -1.38 -34.67 17.02
CA GLN A 139 -2.20 -33.66 16.35
C GLN A 139 -1.35 -32.64 15.56
N ASN A 140 -0.03 -32.59 15.77
CA ASN A 140 0.86 -31.61 15.12
C ASN A 140 1.40 -32.06 13.77
N TYR A 141 1.19 -33.32 13.36
CA TYR A 141 1.57 -33.79 12.03
C TYR A 141 0.85 -32.99 10.96
N THR A 142 1.48 -32.79 9.80
CA THR A 142 0.87 -32.14 8.63
C THR A 142 -0.48 -32.77 8.32
N ARG A 143 -1.47 -31.95 8.01
CA ARG A 143 -2.80 -32.46 7.73
C ARG A 143 -2.85 -33.42 6.53
N ALA A 144 -3.51 -34.57 6.72
CA ALA A 144 -3.67 -35.61 5.72
C ALA A 144 -4.95 -36.42 5.98
N THR A 145 -5.30 -37.32 5.06
CA THR A 145 -6.21 -38.46 5.32
C THR A 145 -5.40 -39.74 5.51
N ASP A 146 -6.03 -40.76 6.12
CA ASP A 146 -5.47 -42.05 6.57
C ASP A 146 -5.20 -43.08 5.44
N GLY A 147 -4.89 -42.59 4.24
CA GLY A 147 -4.36 -43.40 3.15
C GLY A 147 -5.27 -44.52 2.64
N VAL A 148 -4.67 -45.58 2.09
CA VAL A 148 -5.37 -46.75 1.53
C VAL A 148 -5.60 -47.83 2.60
N ASP A 149 -4.85 -47.78 3.69
CA ASP A 149 -4.93 -48.77 4.77
C ASP A 149 -5.85 -48.37 5.94
N ASP A 150 -6.54 -47.23 5.82
CA ASP A 150 -7.43 -46.62 6.83
C ASP A 150 -6.69 -46.37 8.18
N ALA A 151 -5.41 -45.98 8.12
CA ALA A 151 -4.60 -45.65 9.29
C ALA A 151 -3.58 -44.52 9.04
N PHE A 152 -3.50 -43.55 9.98
CA PHE A 152 -2.47 -42.52 9.92
C PHE A 152 -1.05 -43.06 10.14
N ASP A 153 -0.16 -42.78 9.21
CA ASP A 153 1.28 -42.99 9.32
C ASP A 153 1.96 -41.83 10.08
N LEU A 154 2.31 -42.06 11.34
CA LEU A 154 2.82 -41.02 12.26
C LEU A 154 4.29 -41.23 12.63
N ASN A 155 5.20 -41.10 11.67
CA ASN A 155 6.64 -41.24 11.91
C ASN A 155 7.38 -39.95 11.59
N ALA A 156 8.04 -39.37 12.60
CA ALA A 156 8.90 -38.21 12.38
C ALA A 156 10.12 -38.58 11.50
N GLY A 157 10.62 -37.60 10.76
CA GLY A 157 11.81 -37.73 9.93
C GLY A 157 13.14 -37.82 10.70
N ALA A 158 14.24 -37.60 10.00
CA ALA A 158 15.59 -37.64 10.55
C ALA A 158 15.88 -36.46 11.49
N ASP A 159 15.19 -35.32 11.32
CA ASP A 159 15.29 -34.17 12.22
C ASP A 159 14.53 -34.35 13.55
N GLY A 160 13.57 -35.29 13.60
CA GLY A 160 12.72 -35.56 14.75
C GLY A 160 11.66 -34.48 15.04
N VAL A 161 11.43 -33.55 14.11
CA VAL A 161 10.46 -32.46 14.22
C VAL A 161 9.19 -32.86 13.47
N ILE A 162 8.08 -33.00 14.20
CA ILE A 162 6.78 -33.34 13.63
C ILE A 162 6.28 -32.18 12.75
N GLY A 163 5.74 -32.50 11.58
CA GLY A 163 5.25 -31.54 10.59
C GLY A 163 6.35 -31.01 9.66
N SER A 164 7.58 -31.50 9.78
CA SER A 164 8.69 -31.09 8.93
C SER A 164 8.64 -31.78 7.56
N SER A 165 9.51 -31.31 6.65
CA SER A 165 9.55 -31.81 5.27
C SER A 165 10.00 -33.26 5.11
N ASP A 166 10.64 -33.85 6.12
CA ASP A 166 11.18 -35.22 6.05
C ASP A 166 10.37 -36.25 6.85
N ASP A 167 9.19 -35.86 7.32
CA ASP A 167 8.22 -36.76 7.93
C ASP A 167 7.87 -37.93 7.01
N ILE A 168 7.76 -39.12 7.60
CA ILE A 168 7.47 -40.37 6.89
C ILE A 168 6.00 -40.71 7.13
N ARG A 169 5.18 -40.31 6.17
CA ARG A 169 3.71 -40.40 6.19
C ARG A 169 3.13 -41.52 5.31
N GLY A 170 4.01 -42.42 4.84
CA GLY A 170 3.65 -43.61 4.06
C GLY A 170 2.60 -43.37 2.96
N ASP A 171 1.39 -43.90 3.13
CA ASP A 171 0.30 -43.75 2.15
C ASP A 171 -0.75 -42.67 2.52
N ASP A 172 -0.53 -41.91 3.59
CA ASP A 172 -1.38 -40.76 3.97
C ASP A 172 -1.50 -39.76 2.81
N VAL A 173 -2.72 -39.38 2.46
CA VAL A 173 -2.98 -38.43 1.35
C VAL A 173 -2.85 -37.00 1.86
N ASN A 174 -1.90 -36.27 1.31
CA ASN A 174 -1.63 -34.89 1.69
C ASN A 174 -2.81 -33.96 1.39
N LEU A 175 -3.20 -33.16 2.39
CA LEU A 175 -4.25 -32.16 2.27
C LEU A 175 -3.71 -30.72 2.23
N LEU A 176 -2.40 -30.52 2.41
CA LEU A 176 -1.79 -29.20 2.51
C LEU A 176 -1.13 -28.75 1.19
N TRP A 177 -1.51 -27.57 0.69
CA TRP A 177 -0.80 -26.94 -0.41
C TRP A 177 0.58 -26.48 0.04
N PHE A 178 1.60 -26.82 -0.74
CA PHE A 178 2.97 -26.44 -0.45
C PHE A 178 3.62 -25.78 -1.66
N ARG A 179 4.61 -24.94 -1.39
CA ARG A 179 5.39 -24.28 -2.43
C ARG A 179 6.34 -25.26 -3.09
N THR A 180 6.22 -25.45 -4.40
CA THR A 180 6.99 -26.47 -5.15
C THR A 180 8.49 -26.20 -5.21
N SER A 181 8.90 -24.93 -5.03
CA SER A 181 10.32 -24.55 -5.12
C SER A 181 11.15 -24.95 -3.89
N ASN A 182 10.55 -24.92 -2.69
CA ASN A 182 11.29 -25.09 -1.43
C ASN A 182 10.50 -25.74 -0.28
N ASN A 183 9.18 -25.89 -0.38
CA ASN A 183 8.33 -26.45 0.67
C ASN A 183 8.58 -25.79 2.05
N ASP A 184 8.85 -24.49 2.05
CA ASP A 184 9.05 -23.68 3.27
C ASP A 184 7.78 -22.84 3.52
N PRO A 185 6.99 -23.17 4.55
CA PRO A 185 5.71 -22.52 4.82
C PRO A 185 5.86 -21.15 5.51
N PHE A 186 7.11 -20.70 5.76
CA PHE A 186 7.42 -19.37 6.29
C PHE A 186 7.94 -18.41 5.20
N THR A 187 7.80 -18.80 3.93
CA THR A 187 8.07 -17.94 2.77
C THR A 187 6.87 -17.93 1.84
N ILE A 188 6.69 -16.83 1.10
CA ILE A 188 5.64 -16.71 0.09
C ILE A 188 6.25 -16.40 -1.28
N ASP A 189 5.67 -16.96 -2.34
CA ASP A 189 6.06 -16.61 -3.70
C ASP A 189 5.38 -15.30 -4.15
N THR A 190 5.95 -14.67 -5.17
CA THR A 190 5.36 -13.51 -5.85
C THR A 190 4.07 -13.85 -6.57
N VAL A 191 3.99 -15.04 -7.16
CA VAL A 191 2.79 -15.59 -7.81
C VAL A 191 2.31 -16.73 -6.93
N VAL A 192 1.08 -16.69 -6.45
CA VAL A 192 0.52 -17.72 -5.57
C VAL A 192 -0.67 -18.36 -6.26
N ASP A 193 -0.41 -19.43 -7.00
CA ASP A 193 -1.39 -20.16 -7.80
C ASP A 193 -0.90 -21.59 -8.07
N SER A 194 -1.62 -22.34 -8.92
CA SER A 194 -1.28 -23.71 -9.29
C SER A 194 0.02 -23.84 -10.13
N THR A 195 0.77 -22.77 -10.40
CA THR A 195 2.10 -22.85 -11.04
C THR A 195 3.23 -22.95 -10.01
N THR A 196 3.03 -22.37 -8.82
CA THR A 196 4.05 -22.25 -7.77
C THR A 196 3.71 -23.08 -6.54
N TYR A 197 2.43 -23.38 -6.32
CA TYR A 197 1.95 -24.24 -5.23
C TYR A 197 1.33 -25.52 -5.78
N SER A 198 1.55 -26.62 -5.06
CA SER A 198 0.99 -27.93 -5.36
C SER A 198 0.65 -28.65 -4.07
N ARG A 199 -0.30 -29.57 -4.14
CA ARG A 199 -0.58 -30.53 -3.07
C ARG A 199 -0.08 -31.93 -3.41
N ASN A 200 0.24 -32.17 -4.67
CA ASN A 200 0.73 -33.45 -5.13
C ASN A 200 2.18 -33.64 -4.67
N LEU A 201 2.40 -34.58 -3.75
CA LEU A 201 3.71 -34.87 -3.16
C LEU A 201 4.81 -35.18 -4.20
N SER A 202 4.47 -35.55 -5.44
CA SER A 202 5.48 -35.71 -6.51
C SER A 202 6.18 -34.41 -6.90
N ASP A 203 5.59 -33.26 -6.57
CA ASP A 203 6.11 -31.94 -6.89
C ASP A 203 7.00 -31.38 -5.77
N LEU A 204 7.24 -32.16 -4.72
CA LEU A 204 8.13 -31.77 -3.63
C LEU A 204 9.58 -31.57 -4.12
N PRO A 205 10.31 -30.61 -3.52
CA PRO A 205 11.74 -30.44 -3.80
C PRO A 205 12.54 -31.72 -3.51
N PRO A 206 13.66 -31.96 -4.24
CA PRO A 206 14.51 -33.10 -3.98
C PRO A 206 14.97 -33.17 -2.51
N GLY A 207 14.70 -34.32 -1.87
CA GLY A 207 15.06 -34.55 -0.46
C GLY A 207 13.91 -34.37 0.52
N HIS A 208 12.76 -33.86 0.07
CA HIS A 208 11.55 -33.72 0.88
C HIS A 208 10.66 -34.95 0.68
N SER A 209 10.02 -35.40 1.76
CA SER A 209 9.18 -36.60 1.80
C SER A 209 7.71 -36.27 2.03
N TYR A 210 7.41 -35.13 2.67
CA TYR A 210 6.05 -34.67 2.88
C TYR A 210 5.95 -33.13 2.87
N ALA A 211 4.73 -32.62 2.77
CA ALA A 211 4.46 -31.19 2.91
C ALA A 211 4.79 -30.74 4.34
N ALA A 212 5.53 -29.64 4.47
CA ALA A 212 5.85 -29.07 5.77
C ALA A 212 4.75 -28.09 6.21
N ASN A 213 4.36 -28.12 7.48
CA ASN A 213 3.37 -27.21 8.03
C ASN A 213 4.05 -26.06 8.81
N ALA A 214 3.38 -24.91 8.92
CA ALA A 214 3.86 -23.73 9.65
C ALA A 214 3.68 -23.83 11.17
N ASP A 215 4.12 -24.93 11.79
CA ASP A 215 4.18 -25.12 13.25
C ASP A 215 5.40 -24.40 13.87
N ARG A 216 5.28 -23.94 15.13
CA ARG A 216 6.37 -23.26 15.85
C ARG A 216 7.68 -24.06 16.00
N ALA A 217 7.62 -25.39 16.05
CA ALA A 217 8.80 -26.25 16.07
C ALA A 217 9.48 -26.29 14.69
N VAL A 218 8.69 -26.33 13.61
CA VAL A 218 9.19 -26.24 12.23
C VAL A 218 9.78 -24.84 11.96
N SER A 219 9.15 -23.78 12.46
CA SER A 219 9.71 -22.41 12.46
C SER A 219 11.11 -22.39 13.09
N THR A 220 11.25 -23.00 14.27
CA THR A 220 12.52 -23.06 15.00
C THR A 220 13.57 -23.86 14.22
N LEU A 221 13.19 -24.98 13.63
CA LEU A 221 14.05 -25.81 12.78
C LEU A 221 14.61 -25.03 11.58
N LEU A 222 13.76 -24.23 10.92
CA LEU A 222 14.10 -23.44 9.73
C LEU A 222 14.73 -22.07 10.06
N GLY A 223 14.87 -21.73 11.35
CA GLY A 223 15.56 -20.51 11.80
C GLY A 223 14.69 -19.27 11.90
N TYR A 224 13.36 -19.41 11.86
CA TYR A 224 12.42 -18.32 12.10
C TYR A 224 12.11 -18.19 13.60
N ALA A 225 12.12 -16.97 14.11
CA ALA A 225 11.89 -16.70 15.52
C ALA A 225 10.40 -16.69 15.85
N LYS A 226 9.91 -17.66 16.65
CA LYS A 226 8.54 -17.71 17.20
C LYS A 226 7.45 -17.40 16.15
N THR A 227 7.52 -18.03 14.98
CA THR A 227 6.51 -17.88 13.93
C THR A 227 5.61 -19.11 13.89
N GLU A 228 4.32 -18.92 13.68
CA GLU A 228 3.34 -20.00 13.50
C GLU A 228 2.20 -19.51 12.61
N ALA A 229 1.63 -20.36 11.75
CA ALA A 229 0.41 -20.00 11.04
C ALA A 229 -0.74 -19.83 12.01
N VAL A 230 -1.64 -18.88 11.73
CA VAL A 230 -2.84 -18.66 12.53
C VAL A 230 -3.71 -19.91 12.52
N MET A 231 -3.74 -20.64 11.41
CA MET A 231 -4.47 -21.91 11.33
C MET A 231 -3.76 -23.10 12.00
N GLN A 232 -2.63 -22.92 12.70
CA GLN A 232 -2.12 -24.00 13.56
C GLN A 232 -3.00 -24.11 14.81
N GLN A 233 -3.60 -25.28 15.04
CA GLN A 233 -4.42 -25.46 16.24
C GLN A 233 -3.54 -25.50 17.50
N GLY A 234 -3.87 -24.69 18.51
CA GLY A 234 -3.35 -24.88 19.88
C GLY A 234 -2.96 -23.63 20.64
N THR A 235 -3.86 -22.64 20.76
CA THR A 235 -3.59 -21.42 21.55
C THR A 235 -3.36 -21.70 23.04
N PHE A 236 -2.51 -20.90 23.68
CA PHE A 236 -2.22 -20.96 25.11
C PHE A 236 -2.73 -19.72 25.85
N SER A 237 -2.95 -19.84 27.16
CA SER A 237 -3.17 -18.64 28.00
C SER A 237 -1.95 -17.73 27.94
N ASP A 238 -2.16 -16.41 27.92
CA ASP A 238 -1.06 -15.42 27.79
C ASP A 238 -0.26 -15.61 26.48
N GLU A 239 -0.94 -16.00 25.40
CA GLU A 239 -0.37 -16.02 24.04
C GLU A 239 -1.15 -15.06 23.13
N ALA A 240 -0.42 -14.20 22.42
CA ALA A 240 -0.94 -13.37 21.35
C ALA A 240 -0.37 -13.84 20.00
N GLN A 241 -1.26 -14.00 19.03
CA GLN A 241 -1.00 -14.27 17.63
C GLN A 241 -1.99 -13.46 16.78
N ARG A 242 -1.70 -12.17 16.61
CA ARG A 242 -2.60 -11.17 16.02
C ARG A 242 -2.22 -10.78 14.58
N THR A 243 -1.36 -11.55 13.93
CA THR A 243 -0.92 -11.31 12.54
C THR A 243 -0.81 -12.62 11.77
N LEU A 244 -1.08 -12.57 10.46
CA LEU A 244 -1.03 -13.74 9.59
C LEU A 244 0.41 -14.21 9.35
N GLY A 245 0.57 -15.53 9.28
CA GLY A 245 1.77 -16.18 8.77
C GLY A 245 1.81 -16.23 7.25
N HIS A 246 2.93 -16.72 6.70
CA HIS A 246 3.12 -16.82 5.25
C HIS A 246 2.18 -17.84 4.62
N ASP A 247 2.00 -18.99 5.27
CA ASP A 247 1.07 -20.03 4.83
C ASP A 247 -0.38 -19.53 4.81
N ASP A 248 -0.79 -18.76 5.82
CA ASP A 248 -2.14 -18.17 5.88
C ASP A 248 -2.41 -17.22 4.70
N VAL A 249 -1.45 -16.35 4.39
CA VAL A 249 -1.56 -15.42 3.26
C VAL A 249 -1.50 -16.17 1.93
N ALA A 250 -0.62 -17.16 1.79
CA ALA A 250 -0.51 -17.96 0.58
C ALA A 250 -1.82 -18.71 0.29
N THR A 251 -2.41 -19.30 1.33
CA THR A 251 -3.71 -19.95 1.30
C THR A 251 -4.81 -19.06 0.70
N LEU A 252 -4.95 -17.84 1.24
CA LEU A 252 -5.98 -16.90 0.79
C LEU A 252 -5.70 -16.41 -0.64
N ARG A 253 -4.44 -16.16 -0.99
CA ARG A 253 -4.06 -15.73 -2.34
C ARG A 253 -4.28 -16.84 -3.37
N TYR A 254 -4.02 -18.09 -3.01
CA TYR A 254 -4.32 -19.24 -3.87
C TYR A 254 -5.81 -19.32 -4.15
N ALA A 255 -6.66 -19.25 -3.12
CA ALA A 255 -8.11 -19.22 -3.29
C ALA A 255 -8.58 -18.00 -4.11
N ALA A 256 -7.87 -16.88 -4.01
CA ALA A 256 -8.11 -15.64 -4.75
C ALA A 256 -7.70 -15.70 -6.23
N SER A 257 -6.93 -16.71 -6.64
CA SER A 257 -6.61 -17.01 -8.05
C SER A 257 -7.78 -17.63 -8.83
N GLY A 258 -8.99 -17.57 -8.27
CA GLY A 258 -10.22 -17.88 -8.99
C GLY A 258 -10.54 -19.38 -9.07
N ILE A 259 -11.42 -19.72 -10.01
CA ILE A 259 -11.87 -21.10 -10.31
C ILE A 259 -10.86 -21.82 -11.21
N ASP A 260 -10.02 -21.09 -11.93
CA ASP A 260 -8.97 -21.71 -12.75
C ASP A 260 -7.64 -21.92 -12.02
N GLU A 261 -7.55 -21.44 -10.77
CA GLU A 261 -6.38 -21.51 -9.90
C GLU A 261 -5.11 -20.93 -10.56
N ARG A 262 -5.26 -19.87 -11.37
CA ARG A 262 -4.17 -19.22 -12.10
C ARG A 262 -4.15 -17.73 -11.86
N ASP A 263 -3.08 -17.27 -11.21
CA ASP A 263 -2.85 -15.85 -11.06
C ASP A 263 -2.23 -15.29 -12.36
N SER A 264 -2.74 -14.17 -12.86
CA SER A 264 -2.31 -13.64 -14.17
C SER A 264 -1.93 -12.18 -14.18
N GLY A 265 -0.66 -11.97 -14.53
CA GLY A 265 0.01 -10.70 -14.77
C GLY A 265 -0.55 -9.87 -15.94
N GLY A 266 -1.76 -9.35 -15.79
CA GLY A 266 -2.18 -8.12 -16.44
C GLY A 266 -3.56 -8.14 -17.16
N PRO A 267 -4.02 -6.96 -17.59
CA PRO A 267 -5.35 -6.79 -18.18
C PRO A 267 -5.49 -7.51 -19.53
N GLY A 268 -6.53 -8.35 -19.66
CA GLY A 268 -6.85 -9.07 -20.91
C GLY A 268 -6.42 -10.54 -20.94
N ASN A 269 -5.79 -11.05 -19.88
CA ASN A 269 -5.58 -12.48 -19.70
C ASN A 269 -6.93 -13.18 -19.42
N ARG A 270 -7.14 -14.39 -19.95
CA ARG A 270 -8.35 -15.17 -19.62
C ARG A 270 -8.36 -15.61 -18.17
N TYR A 271 -7.19 -15.79 -17.57
CA TYR A 271 -7.01 -16.18 -16.18
C TYR A 271 -7.25 -15.02 -15.19
N SER A 272 -7.40 -13.76 -15.62
CA SER A 272 -7.69 -12.64 -14.70
C SER A 272 -9.17 -12.31 -14.62
N ARG A 273 -10.02 -13.16 -15.22
CA ARG A 273 -11.47 -12.90 -15.31
C ARG A 273 -12.22 -13.32 -14.05
N ASP A 274 -11.63 -14.18 -13.26
CA ASP A 274 -12.18 -14.79 -12.05
C ASP A 274 -11.31 -14.53 -10.82
N ASN A 275 -10.06 -14.06 -10.98
CA ASN A 275 -9.23 -13.57 -9.86
C ASN A 275 -9.89 -12.44 -9.09
N TYR A 276 -9.83 -12.51 -7.76
CA TYR A 276 -10.45 -11.52 -6.90
C TYR A 276 -9.53 -11.02 -5.80
N THR A 277 -9.89 -9.88 -5.21
CA THR A 277 -9.29 -9.38 -3.97
C THR A 277 -10.36 -9.44 -2.90
N ILE A 278 -10.04 -10.09 -1.79
CA ILE A 278 -10.93 -10.16 -0.63
C ILE A 278 -10.77 -8.85 0.15
N VAL A 279 -11.91 -8.25 0.51
CA VAL A 279 -11.96 -7.11 1.43
C VAL A 279 -12.96 -7.44 2.52
N LEU A 280 -12.53 -7.45 3.77
CA LEU A 280 -13.41 -7.55 4.91
C LEU A 280 -13.88 -6.15 5.30
N GLU A 281 -15.16 -6.05 5.66
CA GLU A 281 -15.80 -4.83 6.14
C GLU A 281 -16.32 -5.05 7.55
N TYR A 282 -16.07 -4.10 8.46
CA TYR A 282 -16.67 -4.15 9.79
C TYR A 282 -18.17 -3.89 9.72
N GLY A 283 -18.94 -4.92 10.05
CA GLY A 283 -20.38 -4.92 9.98
C GLY A 283 -21.07 -4.19 11.14
N GLY A 284 -20.31 -3.86 12.17
CA GLY A 284 -20.82 -3.36 13.45
C GLY A 284 -21.40 -4.47 14.33
N ILE A 285 -21.98 -4.05 15.46
CA ILE A 285 -22.83 -4.89 16.29
C ILE A 285 -24.21 -4.94 15.63
N SER A 286 -24.45 -5.95 14.79
CA SER A 286 -25.59 -6.05 13.88
C SER A 286 -25.95 -7.50 13.60
N ASP A 287 -27.24 -7.80 13.45
CA ASP A 287 -27.79 -9.07 12.97
C ASP A 287 -28.26 -8.99 11.51
N SER A 288 -27.92 -7.89 10.82
CA SER A 288 -28.41 -7.58 9.47
C SER A 288 -27.27 -7.39 8.48
N GLY A 289 -27.39 -8.04 7.31
CA GLY A 289 -26.44 -7.91 6.20
C GLY A 289 -25.10 -8.61 6.40
N CYS A 290 -24.97 -9.46 7.42
CA CYS A 290 -23.70 -10.07 7.80
C CYS A 290 -23.40 -11.33 6.97
N ASP A 291 -22.18 -11.42 6.43
CA ASP A 291 -21.66 -12.62 5.80
C ASP A 291 -21.08 -13.58 6.84
N ILE A 292 -20.35 -13.00 7.80
CA ILE A 292 -19.84 -13.67 9.01
C ILE A 292 -20.51 -13.01 10.21
N SER A 293 -21.22 -13.80 11.03
CA SER A 293 -21.77 -13.35 12.31
C SER A 293 -21.01 -14.01 13.46
N MET A 294 -20.60 -13.25 14.47
CA MET A 294 -19.88 -13.81 15.61
C MET A 294 -20.57 -13.54 16.94
N SER A 295 -20.51 -14.51 17.85
CA SER A 295 -21.19 -14.43 19.15
C SER A 295 -20.48 -15.27 20.21
N ILE A 296 -20.46 -14.77 21.45
CA ILE A 296 -20.11 -15.57 22.63
C ILE A 296 -21.38 -16.30 23.08
N THR A 297 -21.30 -17.63 23.17
CA THR A 297 -22.44 -18.50 23.51
C THR A 297 -22.05 -19.48 24.62
N SER A 298 -23.03 -20.22 25.14
CA SER A 298 -22.80 -21.27 26.14
C SER A 298 -22.22 -22.56 25.53
N THR A 299 -21.50 -22.46 24.41
CA THR A 299 -20.86 -23.61 23.76
C THR A 299 -19.74 -24.18 24.65
N PRO A 300 -19.60 -25.51 24.75
CA PRO A 300 -18.48 -26.12 25.48
C PRO A 300 -17.13 -25.99 24.76
N SER A 301 -17.14 -25.74 23.45
CA SER A 301 -15.92 -25.55 22.65
C SER A 301 -15.28 -24.20 22.96
N LEU A 302 -13.96 -24.07 22.73
CA LEU A 302 -13.26 -22.79 22.86
C LEU A 302 -13.82 -21.77 21.87
N ALA A 303 -13.73 -22.11 20.59
CA ALA A 303 -14.36 -21.41 19.50
C ALA A 303 -14.55 -22.36 18.31
N PHE A 304 -15.43 -21.99 17.38
CA PHE A 304 -15.54 -22.63 16.06
C PHE A 304 -16.29 -21.72 15.09
N CYS A 305 -15.94 -21.79 13.82
CA CYS A 305 -16.76 -21.28 12.72
C CYS A 305 -17.60 -22.40 12.10
N GLU A 306 -18.92 -22.19 12.05
CA GLU A 306 -19.86 -23.01 11.29
C GLU A 306 -20.13 -22.35 9.94
N VAL A 307 -20.00 -23.13 8.88
CA VAL A 307 -20.11 -22.67 7.49
C VAL A 307 -21.09 -23.55 6.71
N SER A 308 -21.84 -22.93 5.82
CA SER A 308 -22.58 -23.63 4.75
C SER A 308 -22.13 -23.10 3.40
N GLY A 309 -22.29 -23.88 2.33
CA GLY A 309 -21.90 -23.45 1.00
C GLY A 309 -22.61 -24.18 -0.13
N THR A 310 -22.37 -23.72 -1.35
CA THR A 310 -22.84 -24.33 -2.59
C THR A 310 -21.70 -24.46 -3.58
N PHE A 311 -21.64 -25.57 -4.31
CA PHE A 311 -20.67 -25.72 -5.40
C PHE A 311 -20.94 -24.71 -6.53
N ILE A 312 -19.87 -24.08 -7.00
CA ILE A 312 -19.84 -23.19 -8.17
C ILE A 312 -18.92 -23.74 -9.29
N GLY A 313 -18.20 -24.83 -9.01
CA GLY A 313 -17.40 -25.63 -9.94
C GLY A 313 -17.47 -27.12 -9.58
N ALA A 314 -16.58 -27.94 -10.14
CA ALA A 314 -16.47 -29.36 -9.78
C ALA A 314 -15.83 -29.54 -8.38
N ASP A 315 -14.89 -28.65 -8.11
CA ASP A 315 -13.90 -28.58 -7.03
C ASP A 315 -13.91 -27.19 -6.38
N HIS A 316 -14.90 -26.35 -6.68
CA HIS A 316 -15.03 -25.01 -6.09
C HIS A 316 -16.37 -24.84 -5.40
N ALA A 317 -16.36 -24.40 -4.14
CA ALA A 317 -17.55 -24.10 -3.38
C ALA A 317 -17.56 -22.63 -2.90
N ARG A 318 -18.74 -22.03 -2.89
CA ARG A 318 -18.98 -20.70 -2.34
C ARG A 318 -19.66 -20.81 -0.98
N ILE A 319 -19.12 -20.14 0.02
CA ILE A 319 -19.74 -20.04 1.34
C ILE A 319 -21.07 -19.27 1.22
N THR A 320 -22.14 -19.72 1.86
CA THR A 320 -23.46 -19.06 1.83
C THR A 320 -23.85 -18.48 3.16
N THR A 321 -23.37 -19.07 4.25
CA THR A 321 -23.51 -18.54 5.61
C THR A 321 -22.27 -18.90 6.40
N ALA A 322 -21.81 -18.01 7.26
CA ALA A 322 -20.74 -18.29 8.21
C ALA A 322 -21.11 -17.72 9.60
N SER A 323 -20.90 -18.49 10.65
CA SER A 323 -21.16 -18.09 12.03
C SER A 323 -20.05 -18.55 12.94
N ILE A 324 -19.43 -17.62 13.68
CA ILE A 324 -18.43 -17.92 14.69
C ILE A 324 -19.11 -17.99 16.06
N GLN A 325 -18.80 -19.02 16.84
CA GLN A 325 -19.21 -19.13 18.23
C GLN A 325 -18.00 -19.26 19.14
N PHE A 326 -17.94 -18.45 20.19
CA PHE A 326 -16.93 -18.54 21.25
C PHE A 326 -17.58 -19.02 22.56
N GLY A 327 -16.88 -19.84 23.34
CA GLY A 327 -17.40 -20.31 24.64
C GLY A 327 -17.41 -19.22 25.71
N ASP A 328 -18.51 -19.09 26.45
CA ASP A 328 -18.66 -18.16 27.57
C ASP A 328 -17.92 -18.59 28.86
N ALA A 329 -17.47 -19.84 28.92
CA ALA A 329 -16.77 -20.41 30.07
C ALA A 329 -15.28 -20.03 30.16
N TYR A 330 -14.75 -19.33 29.15
CA TYR A 330 -13.34 -18.98 29.06
C TYR A 330 -13.07 -17.56 29.56
N ASN A 331 -11.87 -17.37 30.11
CA ASN A 331 -11.44 -16.08 30.65
C ASN A 331 -10.84 -15.23 29.53
N TRP A 332 -11.71 -14.58 28.75
CA TRP A 332 -11.32 -13.80 27.58
C TRP A 332 -10.64 -12.47 27.96
N PHE A 333 -9.53 -12.20 27.31
CA PHE A 333 -8.93 -10.87 27.20
C PHE A 333 -9.41 -10.24 25.90
N PHE A 334 -10.05 -9.08 26.00
CA PHE A 334 -10.40 -8.25 24.84
C PHE A 334 -9.34 -7.18 24.69
N ASN A 335 -8.70 -7.14 23.52
CA ASN A 335 -7.65 -6.17 23.26
C ASN A 335 -8.24 -4.75 23.22
N THR A 336 -7.42 -3.77 23.60
CA THR A 336 -7.77 -2.35 23.56
C THR A 336 -6.61 -1.50 23.01
N ASP A 337 -5.57 -2.13 22.45
CA ASP A 337 -4.39 -1.42 21.95
C ASP A 337 -4.64 -0.95 20.50
N ASN A 338 -4.86 0.35 20.34
CA ASN A 338 -5.00 1.06 19.05
C ASN A 338 -3.68 1.18 18.28
N THR A 339 -3.72 1.22 16.94
CA THR A 339 -2.57 1.51 16.08
C THR A 339 -2.73 2.90 15.48
N ALA A 340 -1.62 3.57 15.14
CA ALA A 340 -1.70 4.85 14.45
C ALA A 340 -2.09 4.65 12.97
N PRO A 341 -2.84 5.58 12.37
CA PRO A 341 -3.09 5.58 10.93
C PRO A 341 -1.79 5.73 10.16
N GLN A 342 -1.74 5.25 8.93
CA GLN A 342 -0.58 5.36 8.04
C GLN A 342 -0.90 6.28 6.86
N MET A 343 -0.23 7.43 6.78
CA MET A 343 -0.41 8.39 5.68
C MET A 343 0.32 7.92 4.41
N ALA A 344 -0.34 8.08 3.26
CA ALA A 344 0.33 7.92 1.96
C ALA A 344 1.27 9.10 1.71
N LEU A 345 2.46 8.81 1.17
CA LEU A 345 3.48 9.84 0.91
C LEU A 345 2.96 10.93 -0.04
N ILE A 346 3.03 12.19 0.39
CA ILE A 346 2.64 13.38 -0.39
C ILE A 346 3.84 13.86 -1.23
N GLY A 347 5.00 14.03 -0.60
CA GLY A 347 6.21 14.54 -1.22
C GLY A 347 6.18 16.05 -1.53
N ASN A 348 7.37 16.61 -1.81
CA ASN A 348 7.53 18.02 -2.14
C ASN A 348 6.85 18.39 -3.47
N GLN A 349 6.33 19.61 -3.55
CA GLN A 349 5.56 20.13 -4.68
C GLN A 349 6.23 21.37 -5.27
N TYR A 350 6.14 21.51 -6.59
CA TYR A 350 6.72 22.62 -7.34
C TYR A 350 5.67 23.11 -8.34
N LEU A 351 5.45 24.41 -8.40
CA LEU A 351 4.49 25.04 -9.31
C LEU A 351 4.94 26.45 -9.68
N ASP A 352 4.54 26.90 -10.86
CA ASP A 352 4.73 28.29 -11.27
C ASP A 352 3.57 29.16 -10.75
N GLU A 353 3.81 30.46 -10.59
CA GLU A 353 2.73 31.40 -10.28
C GLU A 353 1.61 31.35 -11.34
N GLY A 354 0.35 31.42 -10.89
CA GLY A 354 -0.82 31.32 -11.76
C GLY A 354 -1.27 29.89 -12.07
N GLU A 355 -0.51 28.86 -11.68
CA GLU A 355 -0.93 27.46 -11.79
C GLU A 355 -1.82 27.02 -10.61
N ASN A 356 -2.76 26.11 -10.89
CA ASN A 356 -3.59 25.49 -9.86
C ASN A 356 -3.25 24.01 -9.71
N LEU A 357 -2.96 23.58 -8.48
CA LEU A 357 -2.70 22.18 -8.14
C LEU A 357 -3.70 21.68 -7.08
N VAL A 358 -4.27 20.49 -7.32
CA VAL A 358 -5.17 19.82 -6.37
C VAL A 358 -4.58 18.47 -6.01
N LEU A 359 -4.24 18.29 -4.72
CA LEU A 359 -3.71 17.06 -4.17
C LEU A 359 -4.79 16.32 -3.39
N GLN A 360 -4.93 15.02 -3.67
CA GLN A 360 -5.73 14.10 -2.89
C GLN A 360 -4.81 13.42 -1.87
N ILE A 361 -5.12 13.58 -0.59
CA ILE A 361 -4.39 13.00 0.53
C ILE A 361 -5.23 11.85 1.07
N SER A 362 -4.58 10.72 1.31
CA SER A 362 -5.23 9.53 1.86
C SER A 362 -4.34 8.90 2.93
N ALA A 363 -4.96 8.22 3.87
CA ALA A 363 -4.30 7.37 4.83
C ALA A 363 -5.07 6.06 4.95
N SER A 364 -4.40 5.03 5.41
CA SER A 364 -5.03 3.77 5.80
C SER A 364 -4.83 3.58 7.28
N ASP A 365 -5.91 3.30 7.97
CA ASP A 365 -5.85 2.81 9.33
C ASP A 365 -5.93 1.30 9.31
N ALA A 366 -5.21 0.63 10.21
CA ALA A 366 -5.33 -0.81 10.30
C ALA A 366 -6.76 -1.12 10.76
N GLU A 367 -7.19 -0.55 11.87
CA GLU A 367 -8.46 -0.80 12.54
C GLU A 367 -9.70 -0.25 11.80
N ALA A 368 -9.47 0.46 10.69
CA ALA A 368 -10.51 1.11 9.90
C ALA A 368 -11.33 2.11 10.73
N ASP A 369 -10.67 2.72 11.72
CA ASP A 369 -11.18 3.83 12.50
C ASP A 369 -11.43 5.05 11.60
N ASP A 370 -12.33 5.93 12.03
CA ASP A 370 -12.68 7.13 11.27
C ASP A 370 -11.49 8.09 11.30
N LEU A 371 -11.03 8.53 10.13
CA LEU A 371 -9.87 9.40 10.02
C LEU A 371 -10.26 10.87 9.95
N SER A 372 -9.61 11.66 10.79
CA SER A 372 -9.72 13.11 10.79
C SER A 372 -8.41 13.75 10.36
N TYR A 373 -8.51 14.73 9.45
CA TYR A 373 -7.33 15.41 8.93
C TYR A 373 -7.24 16.85 9.41
N SER A 374 -6.02 17.27 9.71
CA SER A 374 -5.70 18.65 10.03
C SER A 374 -4.42 19.09 9.31
N ILE A 375 -4.26 20.40 9.15
CA ILE A 375 -3.13 20.98 8.42
C ILE A 375 -2.57 22.19 9.17
N SER A 376 -1.26 22.39 9.07
CA SER A 376 -0.58 23.58 9.56
C SER A 376 0.47 24.06 8.55
N GLY A 377 0.87 25.33 8.64
CA GLY A 377 1.80 25.93 7.67
C GLY A 377 1.18 26.31 6.32
N LEU A 378 -0.16 26.36 6.23
CA LEU A 378 -0.88 26.63 4.99
C LEU A 378 -0.64 28.08 4.50
N PRO A 379 -0.10 28.30 3.28
CA PRO A 379 0.06 29.63 2.72
C PRO A 379 -1.29 30.26 2.32
N ALA A 380 -1.31 31.59 2.12
CA ALA A 380 -2.54 32.35 1.88
C ALA A 380 -3.29 31.95 0.60
N TYR A 381 -2.56 31.46 -0.40
CA TYR A 381 -3.07 31.00 -1.69
C TYR A 381 -3.55 29.54 -1.67
N ALA A 382 -3.55 28.88 -0.50
CA ALA A 382 -3.92 27.48 -0.36
C ALA A 382 -5.17 27.26 0.50
N SER A 383 -5.89 26.18 0.22
CA SER A 383 -7.07 25.76 1.00
C SER A 383 -7.06 24.25 1.24
N PHE A 384 -7.54 23.83 2.40
CA PHE A 384 -7.58 22.43 2.81
C PHE A 384 -8.99 22.03 3.26
N VAL A 385 -9.43 20.85 2.81
CA VAL A 385 -10.74 20.28 3.15
C VAL A 385 -10.55 18.83 3.58
N ASP A 386 -10.98 18.49 4.79
CA ASP A 386 -11.23 17.10 5.17
C ASP A 386 -12.56 16.67 4.56
N ASN A 387 -12.54 15.60 3.76
CA ASN A 387 -13.72 15.12 3.03
C ASN A 387 -14.62 14.23 3.90
N ALA A 388 -14.17 13.84 5.10
CA ALA A 388 -14.86 12.92 6.00
C ALA A 388 -15.18 11.55 5.35
N ASP A 389 -14.30 11.10 4.44
CA ASP A 389 -14.36 9.81 3.75
C ASP A 389 -12.98 9.12 3.72
N ASN A 390 -12.18 9.33 4.78
CA ASN A 390 -10.78 8.91 4.91
C ASN A 390 -9.84 9.52 3.84
N THR A 391 -10.27 10.63 3.23
CA THR A 391 -9.43 11.45 2.37
C THR A 391 -9.51 12.93 2.73
N ALA A 392 -8.51 13.69 2.30
CA ALA A 392 -8.52 15.14 2.35
C ALA A 392 -8.05 15.74 1.03
N THR A 393 -8.49 16.95 0.73
CA THR A 393 -8.11 17.69 -0.47
C THR A 393 -7.34 18.95 -0.10
N LEU A 394 -6.11 19.06 -0.60
CA LEU A 394 -5.31 20.30 -0.56
C LEU A 394 -5.34 20.95 -1.94
N THR A 395 -5.74 22.21 -2.01
CA THR A 395 -5.72 23.02 -3.24
C THR A 395 -4.72 24.16 -3.09
N LEU A 396 -3.83 24.31 -4.06
CA LEU A 396 -2.86 25.38 -4.20
C LEU A 396 -3.22 26.21 -5.43
N ALA A 397 -3.32 27.53 -5.29
CA ALA A 397 -3.61 28.45 -6.38
C ALA A 397 -2.86 29.80 -6.20
N PRO A 398 -1.50 29.79 -6.25
CA PRO A 398 -0.71 31.01 -6.17
C PRO A 398 -1.03 31.98 -7.32
N ALA A 399 -1.15 33.26 -7.00
CA ALA A 399 -1.23 34.33 -7.98
C ALA A 399 0.17 34.86 -8.31
N LEU A 400 0.26 35.76 -9.30
CA LEU A 400 1.49 36.52 -9.54
C LEU A 400 1.89 37.29 -8.27
N GLY A 401 3.16 37.18 -7.88
CA GLY A 401 3.74 37.74 -6.65
C GLY A 401 3.66 36.85 -5.41
N ASP A 402 3.15 35.61 -5.52
CA ASP A 402 3.12 34.62 -4.43
C ASP A 402 4.35 33.69 -4.40
N ALA A 403 5.37 33.93 -5.24
CA ALA A 403 6.61 33.19 -5.29
C ALA A 403 7.23 33.06 -3.90
N SER A 404 7.30 31.83 -3.43
CA SER A 404 7.65 31.55 -2.04
C SER A 404 7.98 30.07 -1.84
N MET A 405 8.66 29.80 -0.73
CA MET A 405 8.92 28.44 -0.25
C MET A 405 8.23 28.26 1.10
N ASN A 406 7.22 27.41 1.14
CA ASN A 406 6.41 27.14 2.34
C ASN A 406 6.54 25.68 2.75
N SER A 407 6.62 25.42 4.05
CA SER A 407 6.63 24.06 4.61
C SER A 407 5.28 23.78 5.24
N ILE A 408 4.60 22.75 4.75
CA ILE A 408 3.24 22.37 5.13
C ILE A 408 3.31 21.05 5.90
N THR A 409 2.62 20.97 7.04
CA THR A 409 2.46 19.72 7.78
C THR A 409 1.01 19.28 7.76
N VAL A 410 0.75 18.08 7.24
CA VAL A 410 -0.55 17.40 7.29
C VAL A 410 -0.50 16.37 8.42
N THR A 411 -1.55 16.31 9.23
CA THR A 411 -1.70 15.32 10.29
C THR A 411 -3.02 14.59 10.09
N VAL A 412 -2.97 13.26 10.16
CA VAL A 412 -4.14 12.38 10.20
C VAL A 412 -4.22 11.76 11.59
N SER A 413 -5.41 11.72 12.18
CA SER A 413 -5.66 11.10 13.48
C SER A 413 -6.84 10.15 13.37
N ASP A 414 -6.72 8.99 13.99
CA ASP A 414 -7.81 8.05 14.17
C ASP A 414 -8.78 8.52 15.27
N ASP A 415 -9.94 7.85 15.39
CA ASP A 415 -10.86 8.01 16.51
C ASP A 415 -10.78 6.87 17.54
N GLY A 416 -9.77 6.00 17.40
CA GLY A 416 -9.45 4.93 18.33
C GLY A 416 -9.07 5.43 19.73
N VAL A 417 -9.04 4.52 20.70
CA VAL A 417 -8.73 4.85 22.10
C VAL A 417 -7.54 4.02 22.60
N PRO A 418 -6.38 4.63 22.88
CA PRO A 418 -6.09 6.06 22.77
C PRO A 418 -5.97 6.53 21.32
N VAL A 419 -6.33 7.78 21.05
CA VAL A 419 -6.19 8.39 19.72
C VAL A 419 -4.72 8.44 19.33
N PHE A 420 -4.39 7.90 18.16
CA PHE A 420 -3.08 8.01 17.56
C PHE A 420 -3.13 8.83 16.27
N SER A 421 -1.95 9.17 15.75
CA SER A 421 -1.81 10.07 14.62
C SER A 421 -0.54 9.81 13.84
N ASP A 422 -0.58 10.08 12.54
CA ASP A 422 0.58 10.16 11.66
C ASP A 422 0.61 11.53 10.96
N SER A 423 1.79 11.94 10.53
CA SER A 423 1.98 13.26 9.92
C SER A 423 3.13 13.28 8.93
N GLU A 424 2.93 14.03 7.85
CA GLU A 424 3.98 14.33 6.87
C GLU A 424 4.20 15.85 6.80
N THR A 425 5.47 16.24 6.73
CA THR A 425 5.87 17.62 6.41
C THR A 425 6.57 17.62 5.06
N PHE A 426 6.10 18.46 4.14
CA PHE A 426 6.65 18.60 2.80
C PHE A 426 6.73 20.07 2.41
N ASP A 427 7.62 20.38 1.46
CA ASP A 427 7.81 21.73 0.97
C ASP A 427 7.02 21.98 -0.32
N VAL A 428 6.48 23.19 -0.43
CA VAL A 428 5.85 23.73 -1.62
C VAL A 428 6.68 24.93 -2.09
N GLU A 429 7.27 24.81 -3.26
CA GLU A 429 8.02 25.87 -3.93
C GLU A 429 7.18 26.45 -5.07
N VAL A 430 6.88 27.74 -4.96
CA VAL A 430 6.24 28.54 -6.01
C VAL A 430 7.32 29.37 -6.69
N ILE A 431 7.49 29.17 -7.99
CA ILE A 431 8.50 29.84 -8.81
C ILE A 431 7.86 31.08 -9.45
N ALA A 432 8.57 32.21 -9.37
CA ALA A 432 8.15 33.44 -10.04
C ALA A 432 8.14 33.25 -11.56
N LEU A 433 7.09 33.73 -12.23
CA LEU A 433 7.00 33.68 -13.68
C LEU A 433 7.78 34.85 -14.29
N ASP A 434 8.49 34.57 -15.37
CA ASP A 434 9.25 35.51 -16.21
C ASP A 434 9.00 35.10 -17.67
N THR A 435 7.98 35.70 -18.28
CA THR A 435 7.35 35.23 -19.51
C THR A 435 8.25 35.46 -20.74
N ASP A 436 9.03 36.54 -20.78
CA ASP A 436 9.97 36.83 -21.86
C ASP A 436 11.44 36.53 -21.52
N SER A 437 11.71 36.13 -20.28
CA SER A 437 13.00 35.64 -19.79
C SER A 437 14.10 36.70 -19.79
N ASP A 438 13.73 37.96 -19.54
CA ASP A 438 14.67 39.09 -19.51
C ASP A 438 15.31 39.31 -18.12
N GLY A 439 14.84 38.60 -17.09
CA GLY A 439 15.34 38.64 -15.74
C GLY A 439 14.54 39.51 -14.77
N ILE A 440 13.41 40.07 -15.19
CA ILE A 440 12.37 40.65 -14.32
C ILE A 440 11.18 39.68 -14.27
N SER A 441 10.60 39.46 -13.09
CA SER A 441 9.38 38.65 -13.02
C SER A 441 8.15 39.42 -13.52
N ASP A 442 7.18 38.71 -14.11
CA ASP A 442 5.90 39.27 -14.60
C ASP A 442 5.22 40.14 -13.53
N PHE A 443 5.32 39.74 -12.26
CA PHE A 443 4.78 40.51 -11.14
C PHE A 443 5.47 41.86 -10.98
N GLU A 444 6.80 41.89 -11.02
CA GLU A 444 7.60 43.11 -10.89
C GLU A 444 7.41 44.04 -12.10
N GLU A 445 7.34 43.48 -13.30
CA GLU A 445 7.03 44.24 -14.51
C GLU A 445 5.67 44.93 -14.43
N ILE A 446 4.63 44.21 -14.00
CA ILE A 446 3.27 44.78 -13.91
C ILE A 446 3.16 45.82 -12.78
N THR A 447 3.85 45.60 -11.65
CA THR A 447 3.55 46.34 -10.40
C THR A 447 4.62 47.35 -9.99
N ILE A 448 5.87 47.15 -10.40
CA ILE A 448 7.02 47.99 -10.01
C ILE A 448 7.51 48.80 -11.21
N TYR A 449 7.85 48.14 -12.31
CA TYR A 449 8.51 48.77 -13.46
C TYR A 449 7.53 49.27 -14.52
N PHE A 450 6.31 48.74 -14.54
CA PHE A 450 5.25 49.04 -15.51
C PHE A 450 5.64 48.76 -16.97
N THR A 451 6.52 47.78 -17.18
CA THR A 451 6.93 47.20 -18.46
C THR A 451 5.93 46.15 -18.95
N LEU A 452 6.21 45.51 -20.08
CA LEU A 452 5.35 44.53 -20.74
C LEU A 452 5.89 43.10 -20.55
N PRO A 453 5.20 42.23 -19.81
CA PRO A 453 5.72 40.90 -19.47
C PRO A 453 6.00 39.93 -20.63
N ASP A 454 5.47 40.23 -21.81
CA ASP A 454 5.70 39.43 -23.01
C ASP A 454 6.67 40.09 -24.00
N ASN A 455 7.41 41.11 -23.56
CA ASN A 455 8.28 41.92 -24.39
C ASN A 455 9.48 42.49 -23.62
N ALA A 456 10.61 41.79 -23.76
CA ALA A 456 11.87 42.04 -23.06
C ALA A 456 12.53 43.42 -23.30
N ASP A 457 11.96 44.29 -24.13
CA ASP A 457 12.42 45.65 -24.46
C ASP A 457 11.17 46.53 -24.69
N SER A 458 10.62 47.06 -23.61
CA SER A 458 9.31 47.71 -23.58
C SER A 458 9.26 49.05 -24.30
N ASP A 459 10.36 49.78 -24.33
CA ASP A 459 10.44 51.10 -24.99
C ASP A 459 11.05 51.05 -26.40
N GLY A 460 11.64 49.91 -26.77
CA GLY A 460 12.08 49.57 -28.12
C GLY A 460 13.42 50.21 -28.50
N ASP A 461 14.30 50.44 -27.54
CA ASP A 461 15.60 51.09 -27.74
C ASP A 461 16.78 50.13 -27.96
N TYR A 462 16.49 48.83 -28.00
CA TYR A 462 17.40 47.68 -28.16
C TYR A 462 18.18 47.26 -26.91
N ILE A 463 17.84 47.80 -25.74
CA ILE A 463 18.34 47.35 -24.43
C ILE A 463 17.17 46.70 -23.69
N GLY A 464 17.40 45.55 -23.05
CA GLY A 464 16.29 44.82 -22.42
C GLY A 464 15.87 45.42 -21.07
N ASP A 465 14.59 45.32 -20.71
CA ASP A 465 14.05 45.95 -19.49
C ASP A 465 14.80 45.47 -18.24
N GLY A 466 15.05 44.16 -18.14
CA GLY A 466 15.86 43.56 -17.09
C GLY A 466 17.32 44.03 -17.06
N GLU A 467 17.91 44.30 -18.21
CA GLU A 467 19.27 44.83 -18.31
C GLU A 467 19.33 46.28 -17.81
N GLU A 468 18.34 47.08 -18.18
CA GLU A 468 18.19 48.47 -17.76
C GLU A 468 17.98 48.62 -16.26
N VAL A 469 17.01 47.88 -15.70
CA VAL A 469 16.72 47.86 -14.27
C VAL A 469 17.95 47.46 -13.46
N ASN A 470 18.68 46.44 -13.90
CA ASN A 470 19.90 45.97 -13.22
C ASN A 470 21.04 47.01 -13.25
N ASN A 471 21.07 47.88 -14.26
CA ASN A 471 22.09 48.92 -14.42
C ASN A 471 21.60 50.33 -14.02
N GLY A 472 20.36 50.46 -13.57
CA GLY A 472 19.77 51.68 -13.02
C GLY A 472 19.33 52.72 -14.06
N SER A 473 19.05 52.31 -15.29
CA SER A 473 18.30 53.11 -16.28
C SER A 473 16.79 52.85 -16.15
N ASP A 474 15.98 53.67 -16.83
CA ASP A 474 14.52 53.61 -16.86
C ASP A 474 14.02 52.83 -18.10
N PRO A 475 13.45 51.62 -17.93
CA PRO A 475 13.05 50.73 -19.04
C PRO A 475 11.82 51.20 -19.84
N LEU A 476 11.33 52.41 -19.55
CA LEU A 476 10.19 53.03 -20.24
C LEU A 476 10.58 54.33 -20.96
N ASP A 477 11.85 54.74 -20.89
CA ASP A 477 12.36 55.94 -21.55
C ASP A 477 13.48 55.56 -22.53
N PRO A 478 13.22 55.58 -23.85
CA PRO A 478 14.20 55.14 -24.86
C PRO A 478 15.35 56.14 -25.04
N LEU A 479 15.46 57.14 -24.16
CA LEU A 479 16.55 58.10 -24.03
C LEU A 479 17.28 57.98 -22.68
N SER A 480 16.96 56.97 -21.90
CA SER A 480 17.64 56.59 -20.67
C SER A 480 18.35 55.27 -20.94
N TRP A 481 19.68 55.25 -20.96
CA TRP A 481 20.44 54.04 -21.22
C TRP A 481 21.47 53.77 -20.10
N PRO A 482 21.80 52.50 -19.84
CA PRO A 482 22.89 52.14 -18.95
C PRO A 482 24.24 52.59 -19.54
N ASN A 483 25.22 52.85 -18.69
CA ASN A 483 26.57 53.22 -19.15
C ASN A 483 27.57 52.11 -18.84
N TYR A 484 27.88 51.28 -19.84
CA TYR A 484 28.87 50.22 -19.73
C TYR A 484 30.31 50.74 -19.83
N ALA A 485 30.50 51.78 -20.64
CA ALA A 485 31.80 52.40 -20.91
C ALA A 485 32.91 51.40 -21.32
N ASP A 486 32.53 50.30 -21.97
CA ASP A 486 33.44 49.23 -22.42
C ASP A 486 33.97 49.45 -23.84
N GLY A 487 33.27 50.25 -24.65
CA GLY A 487 33.62 50.56 -26.03
C GLY A 487 33.21 49.49 -27.04
N ASP A 488 32.38 48.54 -26.65
CA ASP A 488 31.98 47.39 -27.48
C ASP A 488 30.79 47.75 -28.37
N LEU A 489 31.05 48.05 -29.64
CA LEU A 489 30.04 48.55 -30.57
C LEU A 489 29.77 47.59 -31.73
N ALA A 490 30.58 46.55 -31.85
CA ALA A 490 30.55 45.61 -32.95
C ALA A 490 30.22 44.19 -32.47
N PRO A 491 29.50 43.42 -33.29
CA PRO A 491 28.70 43.82 -34.45
C PRO A 491 27.63 44.89 -34.14
N LEU A 492 27.31 45.73 -35.14
CA LEU A 492 26.30 46.78 -34.99
C LEU A 492 24.96 46.18 -34.54
N GLY A 493 24.38 46.70 -33.45
CA GLY A 493 23.14 46.22 -32.86
C GLY A 493 23.26 44.90 -32.07
N SER A 494 24.47 44.33 -31.92
CA SER A 494 24.71 43.11 -31.13
C SER A 494 26.18 43.04 -30.69
N PRO A 495 26.61 43.83 -29.69
CA PRO A 495 27.97 43.81 -29.15
C PRO A 495 28.42 42.39 -28.75
N ASP A 496 29.64 41.98 -29.10
CA ASP A 496 30.13 40.60 -28.93
C ASP A 496 31.07 40.37 -27.74
N GLY A 497 31.28 41.41 -26.92
CA GLY A 497 32.17 41.48 -25.79
C GLY A 497 33.64 41.68 -26.15
N LEU A 498 33.99 41.91 -27.43
CA LEU A 498 35.37 42.00 -27.90
C LEU A 498 35.71 43.35 -28.51
N ILE A 499 36.47 44.16 -27.77
CA ILE A 499 36.98 45.43 -28.26
C ILE A 499 38.03 45.22 -29.37
N ASN A 500 37.67 45.53 -30.60
CA ASN A 500 38.49 45.34 -31.78
C ASN A 500 38.31 46.46 -32.84
N ALA A 501 38.97 46.30 -34.00
CA ALA A 501 38.97 47.33 -35.03
C ALA A 501 37.58 47.59 -35.64
N ALA A 502 36.63 46.66 -35.51
CA ALA A 502 35.25 46.82 -35.95
C ALA A 502 34.49 47.84 -35.08
N ASP A 503 34.69 47.82 -33.76
CA ASP A 503 34.09 48.75 -32.80
C ASP A 503 34.50 50.18 -33.11
N TYR A 504 35.80 50.36 -33.33
CA TYR A 504 36.35 51.66 -33.70
C TYR A 504 35.82 52.15 -35.05
N LEU A 505 35.56 51.25 -36.00
CA LEU A 505 34.94 51.62 -37.28
C LEU A 505 33.49 52.08 -37.10
N ILE A 506 32.73 51.43 -36.21
CA ILE A 506 31.34 51.83 -35.89
C ILE A 506 31.33 53.19 -35.18
N ALA A 507 32.11 53.35 -34.10
CA ALA A 507 32.29 54.63 -33.41
C ALA A 507 32.71 55.75 -34.38
N GLN A 508 33.61 55.45 -35.33
CA GLN A 508 34.08 56.43 -36.31
C GLN A 508 32.94 56.88 -37.21
N ARG A 509 32.12 55.94 -37.70
CA ARG A 509 30.95 56.26 -38.55
C ARG A 509 29.93 57.09 -37.81
N ILE A 510 29.73 56.84 -36.51
CA ILE A 510 28.85 57.65 -35.66
C ILE A 510 29.41 59.07 -35.50
N ALA A 511 30.67 59.20 -35.10
CA ALA A 511 31.31 60.49 -34.85
C ALA A 511 31.40 61.40 -36.09
N ILE A 512 31.47 60.84 -37.31
CA ILE A 512 31.45 61.60 -38.56
C ILE A 512 30.04 61.84 -39.12
N GLY A 513 29.00 61.29 -38.48
CA GLY A 513 27.59 61.42 -38.88
C GLY A 513 27.16 60.51 -40.04
N ASP A 514 27.95 59.50 -40.38
CA ASP A 514 27.62 58.49 -41.40
C ASP A 514 26.70 57.38 -40.84
N LEU A 515 26.57 57.28 -39.52
CA LEU A 515 25.68 56.39 -38.80
C LEU A 515 25.05 57.17 -37.63
N ALA A 516 23.75 57.01 -37.39
CA ALA A 516 23.13 57.52 -36.17
C ALA A 516 23.33 56.50 -35.06
N ALA A 517 23.70 56.95 -33.85
CA ALA A 517 23.73 56.08 -32.67
C ALA A 517 22.31 55.87 -32.14
N THR A 518 22.00 54.63 -31.76
CA THR A 518 20.89 54.25 -30.88
C THR A 518 21.34 54.29 -29.41
N SER A 519 20.42 54.10 -28.47
CA SER A 519 20.73 53.94 -27.06
C SER A 519 21.74 52.83 -26.81
N LEU A 520 21.63 51.70 -27.51
CA LEU A 520 22.61 50.62 -27.45
C LEU A 520 24.01 51.04 -27.90
N GLU A 521 24.16 51.87 -28.93
CA GLU A 521 25.50 52.38 -29.25
C GLU A 521 25.99 53.42 -28.23
N LEU A 522 25.09 54.23 -27.67
CA LEU A 522 25.45 55.20 -26.63
C LEU A 522 25.88 54.52 -25.32
N SER A 523 25.23 53.41 -24.93
CA SER A 523 25.52 52.69 -23.68
C SER A 523 26.93 52.11 -23.64
N HIS A 524 27.45 51.66 -24.78
CA HIS A 524 28.80 51.13 -24.91
C HIS A 524 29.84 52.17 -25.37
N GLY A 525 29.46 53.06 -26.29
CA GLY A 525 30.38 53.89 -27.07
C GLY A 525 30.60 55.32 -26.57
N ASP A 526 29.74 55.83 -25.68
CA ASP A 526 29.89 57.15 -25.08
C ASP A 526 30.84 57.09 -23.86
N LEU A 527 32.13 57.21 -24.16
CA LEU A 527 33.20 57.01 -23.18
C LEU A 527 33.60 58.31 -22.48
N TYR A 528 33.12 59.47 -22.96
CA TYR A 528 33.58 60.79 -22.54
C TYR A 528 32.42 61.74 -22.20
N PRO A 529 32.55 62.53 -21.10
CA PRO A 529 33.56 62.43 -20.05
C PRO A 529 33.57 61.09 -19.32
N ALA A 530 34.75 60.61 -18.94
CA ALA A 530 34.88 59.31 -18.27
C ALA A 530 34.02 59.25 -16.99
N GLY A 531 33.10 58.28 -16.95
CA GLY A 531 32.15 58.08 -15.86
C GLY A 531 30.96 59.07 -15.83
N ALA A 532 30.83 59.93 -16.84
CA ALA A 532 29.73 60.87 -17.00
C ALA A 532 29.50 61.14 -18.51
N PRO A 533 28.99 60.15 -19.27
CA PRO A 533 28.74 60.25 -20.71
C PRO A 533 27.89 61.48 -21.05
N ASP A 534 28.19 62.15 -22.16
CA ASP A 534 27.53 63.40 -22.56
C ASP A 534 26.41 63.24 -23.60
N GLY A 535 26.09 62.01 -23.96
CA GLY A 535 25.11 61.58 -24.95
C GLY A 535 25.62 61.65 -26.39
N ILE A 536 26.93 61.82 -26.63
CA ILE A 536 27.48 62.07 -27.96
C ILE A 536 28.80 61.33 -28.19
N ILE A 537 28.78 60.28 -29.00
CA ILE A 537 29.99 59.64 -29.52
C ILE A 537 30.70 60.58 -30.52
N ASN A 538 31.79 61.18 -30.08
CA ASN A 538 32.57 62.14 -30.84
C ASN A 538 34.07 61.78 -30.87
N THR A 539 34.91 62.73 -31.30
CA THR A 539 36.37 62.50 -31.38
C THR A 539 37.03 62.20 -30.04
N SER A 540 36.44 62.64 -28.92
CA SER A 540 36.96 62.39 -27.57
C SER A 540 36.79 60.92 -27.19
N ASP A 541 35.63 60.34 -27.52
CA ASP A 541 35.29 58.93 -27.32
C ASP A 541 36.17 58.02 -28.15
N LEU A 542 36.37 58.36 -29.43
CA LEU A 542 37.30 57.65 -30.32
C LEU A 542 38.72 57.56 -29.75
N ILE A 543 39.20 58.62 -29.08
CA ILE A 543 40.53 58.61 -28.44
C ILE A 543 40.56 57.63 -27.26
N LEU A 544 39.47 57.54 -26.49
CA LEU A 544 39.36 56.59 -25.38
C LEU A 544 39.23 55.16 -25.89
N LEU A 545 38.40 54.92 -26.89
CA LEU A 545 38.25 53.62 -27.54
C LEU A 545 39.57 53.11 -28.14
N LEU A 546 40.35 54.00 -28.78
CA LEU A 546 41.68 53.64 -29.30
C LEU A 546 42.65 53.20 -28.18
N LYS A 547 42.49 53.71 -26.95
CA LYS A 547 43.29 53.24 -25.80
C LYS A 547 42.83 51.89 -25.30
N LEU A 548 41.53 51.57 -25.39
CA LEU A 548 41.00 50.25 -25.05
C LEU A 548 41.51 49.19 -26.03
N LEU A 549 41.59 49.52 -27.32
CA LEU A 549 42.17 48.64 -28.36
C LEU A 549 43.66 48.31 -28.23
N GLN A 550 44.40 49.07 -27.42
CA GLN A 550 45.85 48.90 -27.24
C GLN A 550 46.21 48.10 -25.98
N GLN A 551 45.21 47.73 -25.18
CA GLN A 551 45.34 46.89 -23.99
C GLN A 551 45.01 45.44 -24.37
#